data_AF-A0A7S4L5Y9-F1
#
_entry.id   AF-A0A7S4L5Y9-F1
#
_cell.length_a   1.000
_cell.length_b   1.000
_cell.length_c   1.000
_cell.angle_alpha   90.00
_cell.angle_beta   90.00
_cell.angle_gamma   90.00
#
_symmetry.space_group_name_H-M   'P 1'
#
loop_
_entity.id
_entity.type
_entity.pdbx_description
1 polymer ?
#
loop_
_entity_poly.entity_id
_entity_poly.type
_entity_poly.pdbx_seq_one_letter_code
_entity_poly.pdbx_strand_id
1 'polypeptide(L)'
;KRKKRRKKKRKKEQEKEKGFEIKLETSVKIFPHESKARELPIEAEIKLKRFHATMVIEIEPEPDTSVGVFFLTEPISEWQIDIYAGQKKERIGPIPLIEDIISQRIQLTLMEKLVLPNKRVIQIPGGKEKEGEKTGEE
;
A
#
# COMPACT_ATOMS: atom_id res chain seq x y z
N LYS A 1 5.16 -45.06 14.42
CA LYS A 1 5.93 -44.22 13.45
C LYS A 1 5.08 -43.31 12.53
N ARG A 2 3.75 -43.47 12.41
CA ARG A 2 2.86 -42.62 11.55
C ARG A 2 2.54 -41.20 12.09
N LYS A 3 2.62 -40.95 13.41
CA LYS A 3 2.31 -39.62 14.00
C LYS A 3 3.36 -38.53 13.73
N LYS A 4 4.63 -38.88 13.51
CA LYS A 4 5.70 -37.89 13.22
C LYS A 4 5.62 -37.28 11.82
N ARG A 5 5.02 -37.98 10.83
CA ARG A 5 4.87 -37.45 9.46
C ARG A 5 3.78 -36.39 9.31
N ARG A 6 2.72 -36.41 10.13
CA ARG A 6 1.66 -35.38 10.11
C ARG A 6 2.11 -34.04 10.70
N LYS A 7 2.98 -34.02 11.72
CA LYS A 7 3.57 -32.77 12.24
C LYS A 7 4.56 -32.10 11.27
N LYS A 8 5.23 -32.87 10.41
CA LYS A 8 6.18 -32.33 9.43
C LYS A 8 5.49 -31.73 8.18
N LYS A 9 4.26 -32.14 7.86
CA LYS A 9 3.44 -31.52 6.80
C LYS A 9 2.83 -30.18 7.24
N ARG A 10 2.31 -30.07 8.47
CA ARG A 10 1.83 -28.80 9.05
C ARG A 10 2.91 -27.72 9.24
N LYS A 11 4.19 -28.08 9.18
CA LYS A 11 5.32 -27.12 9.23
C LYS A 11 5.74 -26.59 7.85
N LYS A 12 5.20 -27.18 6.76
CA LYS A 12 5.43 -26.74 5.38
C LYS A 12 4.23 -25.98 4.77
N GLU A 13 3.04 -26.14 5.36
CA GLU A 13 1.83 -25.35 5.08
C GLU A 13 1.77 -24.03 5.89
N GLN A 14 2.88 -23.59 6.49
CA GLN A 14 3.13 -22.15 6.71
C GLN A 14 3.75 -21.59 5.42
N GLU A 15 3.10 -21.85 4.29
CA GLU A 15 3.29 -21.05 3.10
C GLU A 15 2.87 -19.64 3.47
N LYS A 16 3.89 -18.84 3.82
CA LYS A 16 3.97 -17.39 3.61
C LYS A 16 2.59 -16.79 3.34
N GLU A 17 1.83 -16.49 4.39
CA GLU A 17 0.92 -15.35 4.35
C GLU A 17 1.81 -14.15 4.02
N LYS A 18 1.95 -13.88 2.71
CA LYS A 18 2.59 -12.67 2.23
C LYS A 18 1.61 -11.56 2.59
N GLY A 19 1.76 -11.04 3.80
CA GLY A 19 1.15 -9.78 4.19
C GLY A 19 1.59 -8.68 3.23
N PHE A 20 0.88 -7.56 3.26
CA PHE A 20 1.25 -6.40 2.48
C PHE A 20 2.55 -5.80 3.05
N GLU A 21 3.60 -5.78 2.22
CA GLU A 21 4.94 -5.31 2.55
C GLU A 21 5.40 -4.32 1.48
N ILE A 22 5.82 -3.14 1.91
CA ILE A 22 6.45 -2.11 1.07
C ILE A 22 7.89 -1.99 1.52
N LYS A 23 8.83 -2.01 0.56
CA LYS A 23 10.23 -1.65 0.79
C LYS A 23 10.50 -0.28 0.20
N LEU A 24 10.98 0.62 1.04
CA LEU A 24 11.34 1.98 0.66
C LEU A 24 12.85 2.14 0.85
N GLU A 25 13.56 2.41 -0.23
CA GLU A 25 14.97 2.79 -0.18
C GLU A 25 15.06 4.31 -0.28
N THR A 26 15.71 4.96 0.69
CA THR A 26 15.87 6.41 0.76
C THR A 26 17.25 6.78 1.32
N SER A 27 17.58 8.07 1.32
CA SER A 27 18.82 8.56 1.96
C SER A 27 18.48 9.72 2.89
N VAL A 28 19.12 9.73 4.06
CA VAL A 28 19.00 10.83 5.01
C VAL A 28 20.28 11.65 5.01
N LYS A 29 20.13 12.96 4.85
CA LYS A 29 21.22 13.93 4.99
C LYS A 29 21.37 14.31 6.46
N ILE A 30 22.50 13.95 7.05
CA ILE A 30 22.87 14.34 8.40
C ILE A 30 23.75 15.57 8.30
N PHE A 31 23.39 16.63 9.04
CA PHE A 31 24.15 17.87 9.16
C PHE A 31 24.77 17.94 10.56
N PRO A 32 26.01 17.46 10.77
CA PRO A 32 26.71 17.70 12.03
C PRO A 32 27.05 19.19 12.14
N HIS A 33 26.97 19.73 13.37
CA HIS A 33 26.99 21.16 13.69
C HIS A 33 28.21 21.95 13.16
N GLU A 34 29.26 21.27 12.66
CA GLU A 34 30.49 21.91 12.15
C GLU A 34 31.11 21.17 10.93
N SER A 35 30.37 20.31 10.24
CA SER A 35 30.93 19.51 9.13
C SER A 35 30.07 19.51 7.86
N LYS A 36 30.69 19.16 6.72
CA LYS A 36 29.96 18.88 5.48
C LYS A 36 28.89 17.81 5.71
N ALA A 37 27.70 18.03 5.16
CA ALA A 37 26.60 17.09 5.23
C ALA A 37 27.02 15.69 4.77
N ARG A 38 26.66 14.66 5.54
CA ARG A 38 26.89 13.27 5.17
C ARG A 38 25.56 12.63 4.80
N GLU A 39 25.53 11.98 3.64
CA GLU A 39 24.39 11.15 3.23
C GLU A 39 24.56 9.75 3.80
N LEU A 40 23.56 9.28 4.52
CA LEU A 40 23.47 7.92 5.01
C LEU A 40 22.33 7.21 4.26
N PRO A 41 22.61 6.10 3.54
CA PRO A 41 21.55 5.32 2.93
C PRO A 41 20.72 4.66 4.03
N ILE A 42 19.41 4.77 3.90
CA ILE A 42 18.42 4.19 4.81
C ILE A 42 17.44 3.35 4.01
N GLU A 43 17.20 2.13 4.47
CA GLU A 43 16.12 1.29 3.95
C GLU A 43 15.06 1.18 5.03
N ALA A 44 13.80 1.41 4.66
CA ALA A 44 12.65 1.22 5.52
C ALA A 44 11.79 0.09 4.96
N GLU A 45 11.56 -0.92 5.79
CA GLU A 45 10.66 -2.03 5.51
C GLU A 45 9.35 -1.78 6.26
N ILE A 46 8.28 -1.54 5.49
CA ILE A 46 6.97 -1.15 6.00
C ILE A 46 6.03 -2.34 5.83
N LYS A 47 5.54 -2.88 6.94
CA LYS A 47 4.65 -4.04 6.99
C LYS A 47 3.30 -3.66 7.56
N LEU A 48 2.23 -3.99 6.86
CA LEU A 48 0.88 -3.86 7.37
C LEU A 48 0.57 -5.01 8.33
N LYS A 49 0.40 -4.71 9.61
CA LYS A 49 0.00 -5.71 10.62
C LYS A 49 -1.49 -5.94 10.61
N ARG A 50 -2.26 -4.84 10.54
CA ARG A 50 -3.72 -4.88 10.63
C ARG A 50 -4.32 -3.79 9.77
N PHE A 51 -5.40 -4.13 9.08
CA PHE A 51 -6.19 -3.18 8.31
C PHE A 51 -7.67 -3.48 8.52
N HIS A 52 -8.43 -2.47 8.90
CA HIS A 52 -9.87 -2.57 9.11
C HIS A 52 -10.55 -1.35 8.50
N ALA A 53 -11.47 -1.59 7.56
CA ALA A 53 -12.17 -0.55 6.83
C ALA A 53 -13.51 -1.07 6.30
N THR A 54 -14.46 -0.15 6.09
CA THR A 54 -15.71 -0.43 5.38
C THR A 54 -15.60 0.09 3.96
N MET A 55 -15.40 -0.82 3.01
CA MET A 55 -15.29 -0.52 1.58
C MET A 55 -16.68 -0.54 0.92
N VAL A 56 -16.94 0.46 0.07
CA VAL A 56 -18.11 0.55 -0.79
C VAL A 56 -17.68 0.43 -2.24
N ILE A 57 -18.45 -0.34 -2.98
CA ILE A 57 -18.32 -0.53 -4.42
C ILE A 57 -19.62 0.00 -5.03
N GLU A 58 -19.53 1.11 -5.72
CA GLU A 58 -20.64 1.77 -6.41
C GLU A 58 -20.52 1.45 -7.91
N ILE A 59 -21.56 0.84 -8.49
CA ILE A 59 -21.63 0.60 -9.93
C ILE A 59 -22.44 1.74 -10.54
N GLU A 60 -21.82 2.54 -11.39
CA GLU A 60 -22.52 3.61 -12.08
C GLU A 60 -23.33 3.03 -13.26
N PRO A 61 -24.59 3.48 -13.45
CA PRO A 61 -25.42 3.01 -14.55
C PRO A 61 -24.90 3.50 -15.91
N GLU A 62 -25.30 2.81 -16.99
CA GLU A 62 -24.94 3.13 -18.39
C GLU A 62 -25.09 4.64 -18.73
N PRO A 63 -24.24 5.23 -19.60
CA PRO A 63 -23.44 4.56 -20.65
C PRO A 63 -22.01 4.18 -20.26
N ASP A 64 -21.45 4.79 -19.22
CA ASP A 64 -20.09 4.49 -18.76
C ASP A 64 -20.17 3.40 -17.69
N THR A 65 -19.96 2.14 -18.08
CA THR A 65 -19.89 1.05 -17.10
C THR A 65 -18.64 1.25 -16.23
N SER A 66 -18.79 2.01 -15.14
CA SER A 66 -17.74 2.45 -14.24
C SER A 66 -18.02 1.92 -12.84
N VAL A 67 -16.94 1.58 -12.11
CA VAL A 67 -17.02 1.14 -10.72
C VAL A 67 -16.26 2.14 -9.86
N GLY A 68 -16.99 2.82 -8.98
CA GLY A 68 -16.42 3.60 -7.90
C GLY A 68 -16.04 2.70 -6.73
N VAL A 69 -14.79 2.77 -6.29
CA VAL A 69 -14.29 2.09 -5.09
C VAL A 69 -13.81 3.13 -4.09
N PHE A 70 -14.36 3.09 -2.87
CA PHE A 70 -13.99 3.99 -1.78
C PHE A 70 -14.30 3.36 -0.41
N PHE A 71 -13.83 4.00 0.65
CA PHE A 71 -14.11 3.70 2.05
C PHE A 71 -15.06 4.76 2.61
N LEU A 72 -16.06 4.34 3.39
CA LEU A 72 -17.03 5.25 4.01
C LEU A 72 -16.40 6.12 5.09
N THR A 73 -15.44 5.55 5.81
CA THR A 73 -14.75 6.18 6.93
C THR A 73 -13.26 5.97 6.79
N GLU A 74 -12.50 6.73 7.57
CA GLU A 74 -11.06 6.55 7.69
C GLU A 74 -10.73 5.10 8.08
N PRO A 75 -9.87 4.39 7.31
CA PRO A 75 -9.47 3.03 7.63
C PRO A 75 -8.55 3.00 8.85
N ILE A 76 -8.76 2.02 9.73
CA ILE A 76 -7.86 1.75 10.85
C ILE A 76 -6.73 0.87 10.31
N SER A 77 -5.50 1.38 10.37
CA SER A 77 -4.31 0.67 9.90
C SER A 77 -3.21 0.66 10.96
N GLU A 78 -2.62 -0.51 11.20
CA GLU A 78 -1.48 -0.70 12.10
C GLU A 78 -0.27 -1.11 11.28
N TRP A 79 0.79 -0.30 11.30
CA TRP A 79 2.00 -0.50 10.52
C TRP A 79 3.17 -0.88 11.43
N GLN A 80 4.04 -1.75 10.95
CA GLN A 80 5.37 -1.97 11.50
C GLN A 80 6.39 -1.42 10.51
N ILE A 81 7.23 -0.50 10.98
CA ILE A 81 8.26 0.13 10.18
C ILE A 81 9.60 -0.28 10.79
N ASP A 82 10.40 -1.02 10.02
CA ASP A 82 11.74 -1.41 10.41
C ASP A 82 12.75 -0.61 9.58
N ILE A 83 13.63 0.14 10.25
CA ILE A 83 14.60 1.03 9.60
C ILE A 83 15.99 0.40 9.68
N TYR A 84 16.70 0.42 8.56
CA TYR A 84 18.05 -0.11 8.40
C TYR A 84 18.97 0.98 7.86
N ALA A 85 20.19 1.12 8.38
CA ALA A 85 21.18 2.07 7.86
C ALA A 85 22.47 1.40 7.40
N GLY A 86 23.13 2.10 6.47
CA GLY A 86 24.47 1.78 6.02
C GLY A 86 24.51 0.55 5.12
N GLN A 87 25.72 0.23 4.63
CA GLN A 87 25.92 -0.84 3.65
C GLN A 87 25.63 -2.25 4.21
N LYS A 88 25.66 -2.41 5.54
CA LYS A 88 25.38 -3.68 6.22
C LYS A 88 23.89 -3.90 6.51
N LYS A 89 23.02 -2.93 6.18
CA LYS A 89 21.60 -2.95 6.55
C LYS A 89 21.40 -3.28 8.03
N GLU A 90 22.19 -2.64 8.89
CA GLU A 90 22.04 -2.84 10.32
C GLU A 90 20.75 -2.16 10.76
N ARG A 91 19.89 -2.91 11.47
CA ARG A 91 18.66 -2.37 12.04
C ARG A 91 19.05 -1.33 13.07
N ILE A 92 18.84 -0.07 12.72
CA ILE A 92 18.91 1.04 13.65
C ILE A 92 17.62 0.97 14.45
N GLY A 93 17.70 1.22 15.76
CA GLY A 93 16.52 1.28 16.62
C GLY A 93 15.46 2.24 16.08
N PRO A 94 14.26 2.28 16.69
CA PRO A 94 13.18 3.09 16.18
C PRO A 94 13.63 4.55 15.99
N ILE A 95 13.30 5.13 14.84
CA ILE A 95 13.51 6.56 14.56
C ILE A 95 12.12 7.18 14.51
N PRO A 96 11.56 7.61 15.67
CA PRO A 96 10.15 7.95 15.79
C PRO A 96 9.70 8.96 14.74
N LEU A 97 10.53 9.98 14.47
CA LEU A 97 10.20 11.00 13.47
C LEU A 97 10.02 10.42 12.05
N ILE A 98 10.85 9.47 11.63
CA ILE A 98 10.74 8.87 10.30
C ILE A 98 9.53 7.93 10.26
N GLU A 99 9.32 7.14 11.32
CA GLU A 99 8.19 6.24 11.45
C GLU A 99 6.85 7.00 11.42
N ASP A 100 6.77 8.12 12.13
CA ASP A 100 5.62 9.00 12.17
C ASP A 100 5.36 9.62 10.79
N ILE A 101 6.38 10.15 10.12
CA ILE A 101 6.25 10.73 8.78
C ILE A 101 5.72 9.70 7.78
N ILE A 102 6.29 8.49 7.79
CA ILE A 102 5.87 7.41 6.88
C ILE A 102 4.43 7.00 7.19
N SER A 103 4.10 6.79 8.46
CA SER A 103 2.76 6.36 8.89
C SER A 103 1.70 7.40 8.55
N GLN A 104 1.95 8.67 8.88
CA GLN A 104 1.08 9.79 8.53
C GLN A 104 0.91 9.91 7.02
N ARG A 105 2.00 9.78 6.25
CA ARG A 105 1.92 9.90 4.78
C ARG A 105 1.10 8.77 4.17
N ILE A 106 1.21 7.55 4.67
CA ILE A 106 0.40 6.42 4.21
C ILE A 106 -1.07 6.66 4.55
N GLN A 107 -1.38 7.04 5.79
CA GLN A 107 -2.74 7.31 6.24
C GLN A 107 -3.39 8.44 5.43
N LEU A 108 -2.69 9.56 5.26
CA LEU A 108 -3.14 10.68 4.42
C LEU A 108 -3.37 10.24 2.97
N THR A 109 -2.47 9.43 2.40
CA THR A 109 -2.64 8.94 1.03
C THR A 109 -3.89 8.07 0.88
N LEU A 110 -4.21 7.25 1.89
CA LEU A 110 -5.44 6.44 1.89
C LEU A 110 -6.68 7.34 1.96
N MET A 111 -6.65 8.36 2.81
CA MET A 111 -7.76 9.32 2.96
C MET A 111 -7.98 10.14 1.69
N GLU A 112 -6.92 10.71 1.13
CA GLU A 112 -6.97 11.56 -0.07
C GLU A 112 -7.43 10.81 -1.31
N LYS A 113 -7.16 9.51 -1.42
CA LYS A 113 -7.46 8.74 -2.64
C LYS A 113 -8.70 7.89 -2.56
N LEU A 114 -9.05 7.42 -1.36
CA LEU A 114 -10.00 6.32 -1.19
C LEU A 114 -11.05 6.59 -0.10
N VAL A 115 -11.05 7.73 0.59
CA VAL A 115 -12.11 8.05 1.58
C VAL A 115 -12.96 9.20 1.06
N LEU A 116 -14.28 9.14 1.30
CA LEU A 116 -15.24 10.17 0.88
C LEU A 116 -14.75 11.59 1.22
N PRO A 117 -14.90 12.57 0.30
CA PRO A 117 -15.61 12.49 -0.98
C PRO A 117 -14.81 11.85 -2.13
N ASN A 118 -13.59 11.37 -1.89
CA ASN A 118 -12.74 10.80 -2.92
C ASN A 118 -13.12 9.35 -3.22
N LYS A 119 -13.27 9.03 -4.52
CA LYS A 119 -13.49 7.67 -5.00
C LYS A 119 -12.55 7.33 -6.15
N ARG A 120 -12.09 6.09 -6.18
CA ARG A 120 -11.33 5.56 -7.31
C ARG A 120 -12.30 4.96 -8.32
N VAL A 121 -12.39 5.55 -9.50
CA VAL A 121 -13.21 5.05 -10.59
C VAL A 121 -12.39 4.09 -11.45
N ILE A 122 -12.93 2.90 -11.70
CA ILE A 122 -12.35 1.88 -12.56
C ILE A 122 -13.33 1.65 -13.71
N GLN A 123 -12.88 1.83 -14.95
CA GLN A 123 -13.69 1.51 -16.12
C GLN A 123 -13.80 -0.01 -16.29
N ILE A 124 -15.00 -0.51 -16.53
CA ILE A 124 -15.22 -1.91 -16.86
C ILE A 124 -15.03 -2.09 -18.38
N PRO A 125 -14.01 -2.85 -18.82
CA PRO A 125 -13.83 -3.13 -20.23
C PRO A 125 -15.01 -3.97 -20.76
N GLY A 126 -15.65 -3.50 -21.84
CA GLY A 126 -16.82 -4.16 -22.45
C GLY A 126 -18.14 -3.39 -22.37
N GLY A 127 -18.16 -2.20 -21.75
CA GLY A 127 -19.26 -1.23 -21.92
C GLY A 127 -19.29 -0.75 -23.37
N LYS A 128 -20.29 -1.23 -24.12
CA LYS A 128 -20.44 -1.14 -25.58
C LYS A 128 -19.74 0.02 -26.28
N GLU A 129 -18.90 -0.32 -27.27
CA GLU A 129 -18.71 0.49 -28.46
C GLU A 129 -20.09 0.80 -29.05
N LYS A 130 -20.48 2.08 -29.11
CA LYS A 130 -21.48 2.50 -30.10
C LYS A 130 -20.78 2.50 -31.46
N GLU A 131 -20.78 1.35 -32.11
CA GLU A 131 -20.74 1.30 -33.57
C GLU A 131 -21.95 2.08 -34.13
N GLY A 132 -21.68 2.95 -35.10
CA GLY A 132 -22.61 3.27 -36.17
C GLY A 132 -23.59 4.42 -35.93
N GLU A 133 -23.16 5.64 -36.23
CA GLU A 133 -24.01 6.54 -37.02
C GLU A 133 -23.16 7.16 -38.13
N LYS A 134 -23.09 6.46 -39.26
CA LYS A 134 -22.83 7.10 -40.55
C LYS A 134 -24.10 7.89 -40.90
N THR A 135 -24.15 9.16 -40.58
CA THR A 135 -24.95 10.11 -41.36
C THR A 135 -24.08 10.58 -42.51
N GLY A 136 -24.28 9.94 -43.66
CA GLY A 136 -24.08 10.63 -44.92
C GLY A 136 -25.24 11.60 -45.09
N GLU A 137 -24.94 12.85 -45.41
CA GLU A 137 -25.90 13.74 -46.07
C GLU A 137 -25.19 14.34 -47.29
N GLU A 138 -25.94 14.28 -48.38
CA GLU A 138 -25.67 14.76 -49.74
C GLU A 138 -25.52 16.29 -49.82
#